data_AF-A0A7V2ZG66-F1
#
_entry.id   AF-A0A7V2ZG66-F1
#
_cell.length_a   1.000
_cell.length_b   1.000
_cell.length_c   1.000
_cell.angle_alpha   90.00
_cell.angle_beta   90.00
_cell.angle_gamma   90.00
#
_symmetry.space_group_name_H-M   'P 1'
#
loop_
_entity.id
_entity.type
_entity.pdbx_description
1 polymer ?
#
loop_
_entity_poly.entity_id
_entity_poly.type
_entity_poly.pdbx_seq_one_letter_code
_entity_poly.pdbx_strand_id
1 'polypeptide(L)'
;ALQNVKKEIETQPVQEVPQHLKDSHRDGNVFGHGEGYLYPHDYEGSFVIQKYMETEKYFYFPKDVGKEKEIKQRLEKWRQAKSGKVKSK
;
A
#
# COMPACT_ATOMS: atom_id res chain seq x y z
N ALA A 1 -12.67 -9.00 -2.79
CA ALA A 1 -11.47 -8.46 -2.11
C ALA A 1 -11.27 -9.08 -0.74
N LEU A 2 -12.15 -8.81 0.25
CA LEU A 2 -11.95 -9.32 1.63
C LEU A 2 -11.88 -10.84 1.74
N GLN A 3 -12.66 -11.59 0.96
CA GLN A 3 -12.54 -13.06 0.92
C GLN A 3 -11.16 -13.53 0.45
N ASN A 4 -10.56 -12.84 -0.53
CA ASN A 4 -9.20 -13.17 -1.00
C ASN A 4 -8.17 -12.89 0.08
N VAL A 5 -8.34 -11.80 0.85
CA VAL A 5 -7.48 -11.48 2.01
C VAL A 5 -7.59 -12.55 3.09
N LYS A 6 -8.82 -12.97 3.44
CA LYS A 6 -9.04 -14.03 4.44
C LYS A 6 -8.37 -15.33 4.02
N LYS A 7 -8.60 -15.76 2.77
CA LYS A 7 -7.97 -16.97 2.23
C LYS A 7 -6.44 -16.88 2.26
N GLU A 8 -5.87 -15.71 1.95
CA GLU A 8 -4.43 -15.51 2.01
C GLU A 8 -3.89 -15.73 3.42
N ILE A 9 -4.53 -15.13 4.43
CA ILE A 9 -4.14 -15.26 5.84
C ILE A 9 -4.27 -16.71 6.34
N GLU A 10 -5.27 -17.44 5.86
CA GLU A 10 -5.49 -18.85 6.24
C GLU A 10 -4.51 -19.82 5.57
N THR A 11 -3.97 -19.47 4.39
CA THR A 11 -3.18 -20.40 3.56
C THR A 11 -1.70 -20.06 3.46
N GLN A 12 -1.31 -18.83 3.80
CA GLN A 12 0.06 -18.34 3.70
C GLN A 12 0.49 -17.70 5.02
N PRO A 13 1.80 -17.74 5.34
CA PRO A 13 2.33 -16.99 6.47
C PRO A 13 2.00 -15.50 6.37
N VAL A 14 1.57 -14.91 7.48
CA VAL A 14 1.33 -13.47 7.59
C VAL A 14 2.66 -12.74 7.45
N GLN A 15 2.68 -11.69 6.64
CA GLN A 15 3.86 -10.87 6.45
C GLN A 15 4.07 -9.97 7.67
N GLU A 16 5.33 -9.76 8.05
CA GLU A 16 5.70 -8.79 9.07
C GLU A 16 5.26 -7.37 8.67
N VAL A 17 4.94 -6.56 9.68
CA VAL A 17 4.59 -5.15 9.47
C VAL A 17 5.89 -4.38 9.14
N PRO A 18 5.95 -3.64 8.01
CA PRO A 18 7.10 -2.81 7.69
C PRO A 18 7.44 -1.85 8.84
N GLN A 19 8.74 -1.66 9.09
CA GLN A 19 9.24 -0.93 10.25
C GLN A 19 8.64 0.47 10.43
N HIS A 20 8.53 1.22 9.34
CA HIS A 20 7.97 2.57 9.28
C HIS A 20 6.44 2.60 9.47
N LEU A 21 5.76 1.45 9.53
CA LEU A 21 4.32 1.36 9.82
C LEU A 21 4.04 0.83 11.24
N LYS A 22 5.08 0.40 11.96
CA LYS A 22 4.94 0.02 13.37
C LYS A 22 4.69 1.24 14.23
N ASP A 23 4.01 1.04 15.35
CA ASP A 23 3.70 2.12 16.30
C ASP A 23 4.98 2.67 16.93
N SER A 24 5.23 3.96 16.70
CA SER A 24 6.37 4.70 17.23
C SER A 24 6.26 5.00 18.73
N HIS A 25 5.06 4.93 19.33
CA HIS A 25 4.86 5.39 20.71
C HIS A 25 5.33 4.39 21.76
N ARG A 26 5.21 3.08 21.50
CA ARG A 26 5.56 2.05 22.49
C ARG A 26 7.03 1.68 22.45
N ASP A 27 7.57 1.57 21.24
CA ASP A 27 8.85 0.90 20.98
C ASP A 27 9.76 1.69 20.01
N GLY A 28 9.38 2.93 19.68
CA GLY A 28 10.06 3.76 18.66
C GLY A 28 11.54 3.95 18.92
N ASN A 29 11.91 4.40 20.12
CA ASN A 29 13.30 4.77 20.44
C ASN A 29 14.26 3.59 20.58
N VAL A 30 13.77 2.38 20.87
CA VAL A 30 14.62 1.20 21.12
C VAL A 30 14.73 0.34 19.87
N PHE A 31 13.63 0.21 19.12
CA PHE A 31 13.57 -0.69 17.97
C PHE A 31 13.54 0.05 16.63
N GLY A 32 13.46 1.39 16.62
CA GLY A 32 13.33 2.20 15.41
C GLY A 32 11.93 2.11 14.77
N HIS A 33 10.88 1.85 15.56
CA HIS A 33 9.52 1.73 15.05
C HIS A 33 8.99 3.09 14.57
N GLY A 34 8.36 3.11 13.39
CA GLY A 34 7.82 4.33 12.79
C GLY A 34 8.86 5.23 12.15
N GLU A 35 10.16 4.94 12.29
CA GLU A 35 11.21 5.67 11.58
C GLU A 35 11.05 5.52 10.06
N GLY A 36 11.11 6.65 9.35
CA GLY A 36 10.93 6.70 7.90
C GLY A 36 9.47 6.65 7.44
N TYR A 37 8.49 6.77 8.34
CA TYR A 37 7.08 6.93 7.95
C TYR A 37 6.87 8.24 7.19
N LEU A 38 6.35 8.14 5.98
CA LEU A 38 5.91 9.29 5.19
C LEU A 38 4.42 9.52 5.40
N TYR A 39 4.07 10.66 5.98
CA TYR A 39 2.67 11.05 6.18
C TYR A 39 2.05 11.48 4.85
N PRO A 40 1.07 10.75 4.29
CA PRO A 40 0.62 10.99 2.91
C PRO A 40 0.03 12.38 2.65
N HIS A 41 -0.51 13.04 3.68
CA HIS A 41 -1.14 14.35 3.55
C HIS A 41 -0.14 15.50 3.35
N ASP A 42 1.16 15.26 3.58
CA ASP A 42 2.21 16.25 3.32
C ASP A 42 2.68 16.23 1.85
N TYR A 43 2.18 15.29 1.05
CA TYR A 43 2.58 15.09 -0.35
C TYR A 43 1.49 15.55 -1.32
N GLU A 44 1.91 15.99 -2.51
CA GLU A 44 1.01 16.40 -3.58
C GLU A 44 -0.01 15.31 -3.92
N GLY A 45 -1.28 15.69 -4.06
CA GLY A 45 -2.39 14.76 -4.26
C GLY A 45 -2.68 13.83 -3.06
N SER A 46 -2.13 14.13 -1.88
CA SER A 46 -2.28 13.34 -0.64
C SER A 46 -1.90 11.87 -0.80
N PHE A 47 -0.86 11.61 -1.61
CA PHE A 47 -0.42 10.25 -1.95
C PHE A 47 1.10 10.18 -1.99
N VAL A 48 1.65 9.15 -1.32
CA VAL A 48 3.08 8.86 -1.31
C VAL A 48 3.35 7.42 -1.70
N ILE A 49 4.41 7.20 -2.48
CA ILE A 49 4.84 5.85 -2.83
C ILE A 49 5.67 5.31 -1.68
N GLN A 50 5.06 4.45 -0.87
CA GLN A 50 5.68 3.80 0.28
C GLN A 50 5.39 2.30 0.30
N LYS A 51 6.22 1.52 0.99
CA LYS A 51 6.10 0.06 1.09
C LYS A 51 5.12 -0.33 2.19
N TYR A 52 3.88 -0.66 1.82
CA TYR A 52 2.85 -1.08 2.79
C TYR A 52 2.79 -2.59 3.10
N MET A 53 3.51 -3.41 2.34
CA MET A 53 3.62 -4.86 2.52
C MET A 53 5.04 -5.29 2.14
N GLU A 54 5.59 -6.29 2.83
CA GLU A 54 6.93 -6.82 2.56
C GLU A 54 7.07 -7.37 1.14
N THR A 55 6.08 -8.15 0.72
CA THR A 55 5.83 -8.62 -0.64
C THR A 55 4.51 -8.06 -1.11
N GLU A 56 4.55 -7.31 -2.21
CA GLU A 56 3.37 -6.67 -2.77
C GLU A 56 2.35 -7.70 -3.29
N LYS A 57 1.11 -7.60 -2.80
CA LYS A 57 -0.01 -8.43 -3.21
C LYS A 57 -1.23 -7.53 -3.48
N TYR A 58 -2.03 -7.90 -4.48
CA TYR A 58 -3.26 -7.18 -4.81
C TYR A 58 -4.47 -8.10 -4.59
N PHE A 59 -5.46 -7.62 -3.83
CA PHE A 59 -6.67 -8.38 -3.54
C PHE A 59 -7.94 -7.73 -4.08
N TYR A 60 -7.86 -6.45 -4.46
CA TYR A 60 -8.96 -5.70 -5.05
C TYR A 60 -8.72 -5.45 -6.55
N PHE A 61 -9.67 -5.93 -7.35
CA PHE A 61 -9.69 -5.87 -8.80
C PHE A 61 -11.03 -5.24 -9.22
N PRO A 62 -11.11 -3.90 -9.27
CA PRO A 62 -12.34 -3.20 -9.65
C PRO A 62 -12.75 -3.55 -11.09
N LYS A 63 -14.06 -3.57 -11.34
CA LYS A 63 -14.64 -3.76 -12.67
C LYS A 63 -14.72 -2.43 -13.43
N ASP A 64 -14.92 -2.50 -14.74
CA ASP A 64 -15.11 -1.35 -15.62
C ASP A 64 -16.55 -0.82 -15.62
N VAL A 65 -17.25 -0.85 -14.48
CA VAL A 65 -18.68 -0.52 -14.39
C VAL A 65 -18.92 0.52 -13.31
N GLY A 66 -19.73 1.54 -13.64
CA GLY A 66 -20.12 2.58 -12.69
C GLY A 66 -18.92 3.27 -12.05
N LYS A 67 -18.97 3.43 -10.72
CA LYS A 67 -17.91 4.10 -9.95
C LYS A 67 -16.60 3.32 -9.86
N GLU A 68 -16.64 2.01 -10.07
CA GLU A 68 -15.41 1.21 -10.07
C GLU A 68 -14.49 1.55 -11.25
N LYS A 69 -15.02 2.08 -12.36
CA LYS A 69 -14.21 2.56 -13.49
C LYS A 69 -13.26 3.68 -13.08
N GLU A 70 -13.76 4.68 -12.36
CA GLU A 70 -12.94 5.81 -11.84
C GLU A 70 -11.88 5.29 -10.84
N ILE A 71 -12.28 4.37 -9.96
CA ILE A 71 -11.38 3.76 -8.98
C ILE A 71 -10.25 2.97 -9.67
N LYS A 72 -10.59 2.17 -10.69
CA LYS A 72 -9.64 1.38 -11.47
C LYS A 72 -8.59 2.28 -12.12
N GLN A 73 -9.02 3.34 -12.80
CA GLN A 73 -8.12 4.31 -13.43
C GLN A 73 -7.14 4.94 -12.42
N ARG A 74 -7.63 5.30 -11.23
CA ARG A 74 -6.77 5.84 -10.16
C ARG A 74 -5.77 4.81 -9.64
N LEU A 75 -6.21 3.58 -9.38
CA LEU A 75 -5.33 2.49 -8.93
C LEU A 75 -4.25 2.17 -9.96
N GLU A 76 -4.58 2.17 -11.25
CA GLU A 76 -3.61 1.95 -12.33
C GLU A 76 -2.53 3.02 -12.35
N LYS A 77 -2.89 4.31 -12.20
CA LYS A 77 -1.92 5.41 -12.10
C LYS A 77 -0.95 5.21 -10.93
N TRP A 78 -1.47 4.88 -9.75
CA TRP A 78 -0.63 4.63 -8.56
C TRP A 78 0.29 3.41 -8.73
N ARG A 79 -0.21 2.32 -9.31
CA ARG A 79 0.60 1.12 -9.58
C ARG A 79 1.70 1.39 -10.61
N GLN A 80 1.40 2.17 -11.65
CA GLN A 80 2.40 2.57 -12.64
C GLN A 80 3.49 3.44 -12.00
N ALA A 81 3.10 4.46 -11.22
CA ALA A 81 4.02 5.34 -10.52
C ALA A 81 4.94 4.54 -9.58
N LYS A 82 4.38 3.57 -8.84
CA LYS A 82 5.14 2.69 -7.95
C LYS A 82 6.13 1.77 -8.68
N SER A 83 5.76 1.25 -9.85
CA SER A 83 6.64 0.38 -10.65
C SER A 83 7.76 1.11 -11.41
N GLY A 84 7.87 2.44 -11.28
CA GLY A 84 8.82 3.25 -12.04
C GLY A 84 8.52 3.34 -13.54
N LYS A 85 7.41 2.75 -14.00
CA LYS A 85 6.96 2.75 -15.41
C LYS A 85 6.19 4.04 -15.75
N VAL A 86 6.65 5.17 -15.24
CA VAL A 86 6.11 6.46 -15.70
C VAL A 86 6.66 6.67 -17.10
N LYS A 87 5.80 6.56 -18.12
CA LYS A 87 6.15 7.01 -19.46
C LYS A 87 6.49 8.49 -19.36
N SER A 88 7.76 8.83 -19.56
CA SER A 88 8.17 10.19 -19.91
C SER A 88 7.27 10.63 -21.06
N LYS A 89 6.53 11.71 -20.84
CA LYS A 89 5.88 12.42 -21.94
C LYS A 89 6.92 13.23 -22.68
#